data_AF-A0A7X9AJE0-F1
#
_entry.id   AF-A0A7X9AJE0-F1
#
_cell.length_a   1.000
_cell.length_b   1.000
_cell.length_c   1.000
_cell.angle_alpha   90.00
_cell.angle_beta   90.00
_cell.angle_gamma   90.00
#
_symmetry.space_group_name_H-M   'P 1'
#
loop_
_entity.id
_entity.type
_entity.pdbx_description
1 polymer ?
#
loop_
_entity_poly.entity_id
_entity_poly.type
_entity_poly.pdbx_seq_one_letter_code
_entity_poly.pdbx_strand_id
1 'polypeptide(L)' 'MMIIPEMVRFNRDGLVPVITQDIRTDEVLMLAYMNEEALKETIRTGMAHYYSRSRQKLWL' A
#
# COMPACT_ATOMS: atom_id res chain seq x y z
N MET A 1 5.38 -0.87 18.82
CA MET A 1 4.23 -1.51 18.14
C MET A 1 4.00 -0.73 16.85
N MET A 2 4.12 -1.32 15.67
CA MET A 2 3.75 -0.64 14.43
C MET A 2 2.22 -0.64 14.33
N ILE A 3 1.62 0.55 14.32
CA ILE A 3 0.17 0.72 14.28
C ILE A 3 -0.22 0.94 12.83
N ILE A 4 -0.94 -0.01 12.24
CA ILE A 4 -1.72 0.29 11.04
C ILE A 4 -2.76 1.33 11.46
N PRO A 5 -2.90 2.45 10.73
CA PRO A 5 -3.92 3.43 11.08
C PRO A 5 -5.28 2.74 11.15
N GLU A 6 -6.00 2.86 12.27
CA GLU A 6 -7.31 2.21 12.49
C GLU A 6 -8.35 2.57 11.41
N MET A 7 -8.07 3.61 10.63
CA MET A 7 -8.89 4.08 9.53
C MET A 7 -8.74 3.28 8.23
N VAL A 8 -7.69 2.47 8.05
CA VAL A 8 -7.51 1.69 6.82
C VAL A 8 -8.46 0.49 6.81
N ARG A 9 -9.40 0.50 5.86
CA ARG A 9 -10.38 -0.57 5.66
C ARG A 9 -9.99 -1.41 4.46
N PHE A 10 -9.56 -2.64 4.72
CA PHE A 10 -9.35 -3.63 3.68
C PHE A 10 -10.70 -4.16 3.17
N ASN A 11 -10.76 -4.49 1.88
CA ASN A 11 -11.91 -5.15 1.30
C ASN A 11 -11.97 -6.64 1.72
N ARG A 12 -12.94 -7.38 1.17
CA ARG A 12 -13.13 -8.82 1.47
C ARG A 12 -11.92 -9.70 1.09
N ASP A 13 -11.09 -9.22 0.17
CA ASP A 13 -9.89 -9.93 -0.29
C ASP A 13 -8.64 -9.54 0.53
N GLY A 14 -8.79 -8.74 1.58
CA GLY A 14 -7.68 -8.25 2.39
C GLY A 14 -6.83 -7.18 1.69
N LEU A 15 -7.40 -6.46 0.72
CA LEU A 15 -6.71 -5.45 -0.10
C LEU A 15 -7.28 -4.05 0.08
N VAL A 16 -6.41 -3.05 -0.07
CA VAL A 16 -6.77 -1.62 -0.12
C VAL A 16 -6.17 -0.99 -1.38
N PRO A 17 -6.93 -0.18 -2.15
CA PRO A 17 -6.36 0.59 -3.25
C PRO A 17 -5.49 1.74 -2.71
N VAL A 18 -4.37 1.99 -3.37
CA VAL A 18 -3.40 3.03 -2.99
C VAL A 18 -3.09 3.88 -4.20
N ILE A 19 -3.20 5.19 -4.03
CA ILE A 19 -2.77 6.20 -5.00
C ILE A 19 -1.38 6.68 -4.58
N THR A 20 -0.42 6.59 -5.49
CA THR A 20 0.90 7.21 -5.34
C THR A 20 0.89 8.55 -6.03
N GLN A 21 1.36 9.57 -5.34
CA GLN A 21 1.35 10.94 -5.81
C GLN A 21 2.75 11.54 -5.63
N ASP A 22 3.17 12.38 -6.57
CA ASP A 22 4.36 13.20 -6.38
C ASP A 22 4.10 14.27 -5.32
N ILE A 23 4.96 14.34 -4.30
CA ILE A 23 4.79 15.23 -3.15
C ILE A 23 4.98 16.72 -3.48
N ARG A 24 5.55 17.07 -4.64
CA ARG A 24 5.83 18.44 -5.05
C ARG A 24 4.82 18.97 -6.05
N THR A 25 4.32 18.11 -6.94
CA THR A 25 3.46 18.51 -8.06
C THR A 25 2.01 18.09 -7.90
N ASP A 26 1.69 17.26 -6.90
CA ASP A 26 0.39 16.62 -6.74
C ASP A 26 0.01 15.72 -7.94
N GLU A 27 0.95 15.36 -8.81
CA GLU A 27 0.70 14.46 -9.93
C GLU A 27 0.41 13.04 -9.43
N VAL A 28 -0.69 12.45 -9.90
CA VAL A 28 -1.00 11.04 -9.65
C VAL A 28 -0.11 10.16 -10.51
N LEU A 29 0.82 9.46 -9.88
CA LEU A 29 1.82 8.62 -10.55
C LEU A 29 1.29 7.21 -10.81
N MET A 30 0.52 6.65 -9.86
CA MET A 30 0.10 5.24 -9.93
C MET A 30 -1.12 4.94 -9.06
N LEU A 31 -1.94 3.99 -9.52
CA LEU A 31 -2.88 3.23 -8.68
C LEU A 31 -2.35 1.80 -8.52
N ALA A 32 -2.22 1.33 -7.29
CA ALA A 32 -1.87 -0.05 -6.96
C ALA A 32 -2.72 -0.56 -5.78
N TYR A 33 -2.41 -1.75 -5.29
CA TYR A 33 -3.07 -2.34 -4.13
C TYR A 33 -2.02 -2.72 -3.07
N MET A 34 -2.40 -2.62 -1.80
CA MET A 34 -1.64 -3.16 -0.67
C MET A 34 -2.49 -4.18 0.06
N ASN A 35 -1.89 -5.26 0.55
CA ASN A 35 -2.43 -6.05 1.65
C ASN A 35 -1.90 -5.51 2.98
N GLU A 36 -2.30 -6.12 4.10
CA GLU A 36 -1.87 -5.70 5.43
C GLU A 36 -0.33 -5.68 5.58
N GLU A 37 0.35 -6.70 5.05
CA GLU A 37 1.80 -6.83 5.10
C GLU A 37 2.51 -5.74 4.29
N ALA A 38 2.07 -5.48 3.07
CA ALA A 38 2.61 -4.41 2.22
C ALA A 38 2.50 -3.04 2.90
N LEU A 39 1.39 -2.76 3.58
CA LEU A 39 1.23 -1.52 4.34
C LEU A 39 2.18 -1.45 5.54
N LYS A 40 2.32 -2.55 6.29
CA LYS A 40 3.28 -2.62 7.42
C LYS A 40 4.71 -2.39 6.95
N GLU A 41 5.12 -3.04 5.85
CA GLU A 41 6.47 -2.89 5.29
C GLU A 41 6.70 -1.48 4.74
N THR A 42 5.68 -0.86 4.15
CA THR A 42 5.75 0.55 3.73
C THR A 42 6.03 1.47 4.90
N ILE A 43 5.30 1.33 6.00
CA ILE A 43 5.50 2.12 7.22
C ILE A 43 6.87 1.84 7.84
N ARG A 44 7.29 0.57 7.86
CA ARG A 44 8.55 0.12 8.48
C ARG A 44 9.78 0.65 7.74
N THR A 45 9.74 0.64 6.41
CA THR A 45 10.91 0.93 5.57
C THR A 45 10.94 2.35 5.02
N GLY A 46 9.78 3.02 4.98
CA GLY A 46 9.62 4.30 4.27
C GLY A 46 9.60 4.15 2.74
N MET A 47 9.59 2.92 2.21
CA MET A 47 9.53 2.63 0.78
C MET A 47 8.16 2.07 0.43
N ALA A 48 7.57 2.46 -0.69
CA ALA A 48 6.26 1.96 -1.08
C ALA A 48 6.32 0.47 -1.47
N HIS A 49 5.72 -0.39 -0.64
CA HIS A 49 5.55 -1.81 -0.93
C HIS A 49 4.11 -2.05 -1.38
N TYR A 50 3.92 -2.77 -2.48
CA TYR A 50 2.61 -3.13 -3.01
C TYR A 50 2.36 -4.63 -2.96
N TYR A 51 1.13 -5.03 -3.22
CA TYR A 51 0.74 -6.41 -3.38
C TYR A 51 0.29 -6.69 -4.82
N SER A 52 1.03 -7.56 -5.51
CA SER A 52 0.67 -8.01 -6.85
C SER A 52 -0.46 -9.03 -6.76
N ARG A 53 -1.68 -8.62 -7.11
CA ARG A 53 -2.87 -9.50 -7.09
C ARG A 53 -2.73 -10.71 -8.02
N SER A 54 -2.11 -10.54 -9.19
CA SER A 54 -1.91 -11.61 -10.17
C SER A 54 -0.80 -12.58 -9.78
N ARG A 55 0.22 -12.12 -9.06
CA ARG A 55 1.35 -12.96 -8.61
C ARG A 55 1.22 -13.41 -7.15
N GLN A 56 0.18 -12.95 -6.45
CA GLN A 56 -0.10 -13.18 -5.04
C GLN A 56 1.11 -12.98 -4.11
N LYS A 57 1.88 -11.92 -4.35
CA LYS A 57 3.13 -11.64 -3.61
C LYS A 57 3.38 -10.15 -3.42
N LEU A 58 4.21 -9.81 -2.44
CA LEU A 58 4.77 -8.48 -2.29
C LEU A 58 5.59 -8.07 -3.51
N TRP A 59 5.45 -6.80 -3.88
CA TRP A 59 6.23 -6.13 -4.92
C TRP A 59 6.83 -4.86 -4.31
N LEU A 60 8.16 -4.78 -4.31
CA LEU A 60 8.92 -3.58 -4.03
C LEU A 60 9.32 -2.91 -5.35
#